data_AF-A0A2M8KRI8-F1
#
_entry.id   AF-A0A2M8KRI8-F1
#
_cell.length_a   1.000
_cell.length_b   1.000
_cell.length_c   1.000
_cell.angle_alpha   90.00
_cell.angle_beta   90.00
_cell.angle_gamma   90.00
#
_symmetry.space_group_name_H-M   'P 1'
#
loop_
_entity.id
_entity.type
_entity.pdbx_description
1 polymer ?
#
loop_
_entity_poly.entity_id
_entity_poly.type
_entity_poly.pdbx_seq_one_letter_code
_entity_poly.pdbx_strand_id
1 'polypeptide(L)'
;MAKLLVHILTPEKEVLRTEATMLTCHTRDGEITILPHHVPLLSLLTDGIITVREENKERYFSAGSGYVETDGTTVRLLISHASGQDELDEKRIQEVEKEAQSLLKNYKDKKDRDHAMSMLRRATLDLKVLRRSKRRWQ
;
A
#
# COMPACT_ATOMS: atom_id res chain seq x y z
N MET A 1 7.14 -21.52 -12.27
CA MET A 1 5.88 -21.47 -11.52
C MET A 1 4.90 -20.60 -12.29
N ALA A 2 3.59 -20.77 -12.12
CA ALA A 2 2.63 -19.85 -12.73
C ALA A 2 2.86 -18.43 -12.18
N LYS A 3 2.69 -17.41 -13.03
CA LYS A 3 2.90 -16.01 -12.69
C LYS A 3 1.65 -15.21 -13.01
N LEU A 4 1.44 -14.12 -12.28
CA LEU A 4 0.41 -13.12 -12.54
C LEU A 4 1.06 -11.76 -12.80
N LEU A 5 0.50 -10.98 -13.70
CA LEU A 5 0.97 -9.64 -14.00
C LEU A 5 0.34 -8.64 -13.01
N VAL A 6 1.15 -7.99 -12.19
CA VAL A 6 0.68 -7.02 -11.18
C VAL A 6 0.95 -5.60 -11.67
N HIS A 7 -0.12 -4.79 -11.68
CA HIS A 7 -0.08 -3.36 -11.94
C HIS A 7 -0.55 -2.60 -10.69
N ILE A 8 0.31 -1.74 -10.16
CA ILE A 8 -0.05 -0.78 -9.11
C ILE A 8 -0.11 0.61 -9.73
N LEU A 9 -1.33 1.15 -9.80
CA LEU A 9 -1.66 2.41 -10.46
C LEU A 9 -2.13 3.43 -9.41
N THR A 10 -1.54 4.62 -9.45
CA THR A 10 -2.05 5.80 -8.75
C THR A 10 -2.54 6.83 -9.78
N PRO A 11 -3.33 7.85 -9.38
CA PRO A 11 -3.74 8.92 -10.29
C PRO A 11 -2.56 9.66 -10.96
N GLU A 12 -1.37 9.62 -10.35
CA GLU A 12 -0.19 10.33 -10.82
C GLU A 12 0.68 9.48 -11.77
N LYS A 13 0.86 8.18 -11.46
CA LYS A 13 1.77 7.31 -12.21
C LYS A 13 1.49 5.82 -11.99
N GLU A 14 2.03 5.00 -12.89
CA GLU A 14 2.21 3.57 -12.64
C GLU A 14 3.39 3.37 -11.69
N VAL A 15 3.12 2.89 -10.48
CA VAL A 15 4.11 2.72 -9.42
C VAL A 15 4.88 1.41 -9.58
N LEU A 16 4.19 0.37 -10.00
CA LEU A 16 4.78 -0.94 -10.22
C LEU A 16 4.10 -1.66 -11.37
N ARG A 17 4.92 -2.24 -12.24
CA ARG A 17 4.49 -3.23 -13.22
C ARG A 17 5.47 -4.40 -13.19
N THR A 18 5.03 -5.56 -12.75
CA THR A 18 5.92 -6.73 -12.63
C THR A 18 5.15 -8.04 -12.68
N GLU A 19 5.85 -9.12 -13.00
CA GLU A 19 5.34 -10.47 -12.82
C GLU A 19 5.58 -10.93 -11.38
N ALA A 20 4.52 -11.36 -10.72
CA ALA A 20 4.54 -11.84 -9.35
C ALA A 20 4.02 -13.29 -9.27
N THR A 21 4.46 -14.02 -8.26
CA THR A 21 3.89 -15.32 -7.90
C THR A 21 2.71 -15.18 -6.95
N MET A 22 2.65 -14.08 -6.19
CA MET A 22 1.60 -13.82 -5.23
C MET A 22 1.48 -12.33 -4.95
N LEU A 23 0.25 -11.88 -4.74
CA LEU A 23 -0.07 -10.53 -4.28
C LEU A 23 -0.98 -10.62 -3.05
N THR A 24 -0.61 -9.95 -1.97
CA THR A 24 -1.44 -9.84 -0.76
C THR A 24 -1.84 -8.39 -0.53
N CYS A 25 -3.13 -8.13 -0.29
CA CYS A 25 -3.67 -6.80 -0.07
C CYS A 25 -4.80 -6.81 0.98
N HIS A 26 -5.12 -5.62 1.51
CA HIS A 26 -6.14 -5.44 2.54
C HIS A 26 -7.43 -4.90 1.92
N THR A 27 -8.52 -5.65 2.07
CA THR A 27 -9.88 -5.26 1.68
C THR A 27 -10.70 -4.89 2.89
N ARG A 28 -11.92 -4.35 2.68
CA ARG A 28 -12.84 -4.03 3.79
C ARG A 28 -13.20 -5.24 4.65
N ASP A 29 -13.25 -6.43 4.05
CA ASP A 29 -13.66 -7.67 4.72
C ASP A 29 -12.47 -8.45 5.30
N GLY A 30 -11.24 -7.98 5.08
CA GLY A 30 -10.03 -8.59 5.61
C GLY A 30 -8.86 -8.61 4.62
N GLU A 31 -7.84 -9.39 4.96
CA GLU A 31 -6.66 -9.59 4.11
C GLU A 31 -6.96 -10.68 3.07
N ILE A 32 -6.68 -10.37 1.80
CA ILE A 32 -6.82 -11.33 0.70
C ILE A 32 -5.47 -11.54 0.03
N THR A 33 -5.27 -12.76 -0.48
CA THR A 33 -4.08 -13.12 -1.25
C THR A 33 -4.50 -13.69 -2.60
N ILE A 34 -4.05 -13.03 -3.66
CA ILE A 34 -4.34 -13.37 -5.06
C ILE A 34 -3.14 -14.15 -5.62
N LEU A 35 -3.46 -15.32 -6.16
CA LEU A 35 -2.52 -16.25 -6.81
C LEU A 35 -2.79 -16.31 -8.33
N PRO A 36 -1.88 -16.90 -9.13
CA PRO A 36 -2.11 -17.09 -10.55
C PRO A 36 -3.38 -17.92 -10.79
N HIS A 37 -4.15 -17.58 -11.82
CA HIS A 37 -5.43 -18.22 -12.17
C HIS A 37 -6.54 -18.06 -11.13
N HIS A 38 -6.49 -16.98 -10.34
CA HIS A 38 -7.60 -16.62 -9.45
C HIS A 38 -8.88 -16.32 -10.26
N VAL A 39 -10.05 -16.57 -9.67
CA VAL A 39 -11.33 -16.21 -10.28
C VAL A 39 -11.39 -14.68 -10.45
N PRO A 40 -11.98 -14.14 -11.54
CA PRO A 40 -12.15 -12.72 -11.69
C PRO A 40 -12.82 -12.09 -10.46
N LEU A 41 -12.20 -11.05 -9.92
CA LEU A 41 -12.61 -10.41 -8.67
C LEU A 41 -12.44 -8.91 -8.78
N LEU A 42 -13.46 -8.17 -8.36
CA LEU A 42 -13.41 -6.73 -8.14
C LEU A 42 -13.76 -6.47 -6.66
N SER A 43 -12.85 -5.85 -5.91
CA SER A 43 -13.07 -5.56 -4.50
C SER A 43 -12.51 -4.20 -4.09
N LEU A 44 -13.06 -3.65 -3.00
CA LEU A 44 -12.61 -2.39 -2.40
C LEU A 44 -11.42 -2.64 -1.48
N LEU A 45 -10.36 -1.87 -1.69
CA LEU A 45 -9.17 -1.87 -0.85
C LEU A 45 -9.28 -0.82 0.25
N THR A 46 -8.81 -1.18 1.44
CA THR A 46 -8.61 -0.26 2.56
C THR A 46 -7.15 0.14 2.67
N ASP A 47 -6.89 1.22 3.40
CA ASP A 47 -5.52 1.63 3.73
C ASP A 47 -4.78 0.46 4.41
N GLY A 48 -3.61 0.09 3.88
CA GLY A 48 -2.93 -1.12 4.33
C GLY A 48 -1.58 -1.33 3.68
N ILE A 49 -1.03 -2.52 3.91
CA ILE A 49 0.23 -2.95 3.31
C ILE A 49 -0.10 -3.89 2.16
N ILE A 50 0.48 -3.62 0.99
CA ILE A 50 0.47 -4.53 -0.14
C ILE A 50 1.82 -5.25 -0.17
N THR A 51 1.76 -6.58 -0.27
CA THR A 51 2.95 -7.41 -0.43
C THR A 51 2.93 -8.03 -1.81
N VAL A 52 3.95 -7.75 -2.61
CA VAL A 52 4.16 -8.35 -3.93
C VAL A 52 5.32 -9.33 -3.82
N ARG A 53 5.06 -10.61 -4.05
CA ARG A 53 6.10 -11.64 -4.06
C ARG A 53 6.45 -12.00 -5.50
N GLU A 54 7.70 -11.76 -5.84
CA GLU A 54 8.34 -12.24 -7.06
C GLU A 54 9.16 -13.51 -6.73
N GLU A 55 9.69 -14.21 -7.74
CA GLU A 55 10.35 -15.52 -7.53
C GLU A 55 11.46 -15.48 -6.46
N ASN A 56 12.26 -14.41 -6.42
CA ASN A 56 13.42 -14.30 -5.53
C ASN A 56 13.35 -13.11 -4.54
N LYS A 57 12.26 -12.34 -4.53
CA LYS A 57 12.15 -11.16 -3.65
C LYS A 57 10.69 -10.86 -3.34
N GLU A 58 10.42 -10.39 -2.14
CA GLU A 58 9.15 -9.71 -1.84
C GLU A 58 9.41 -8.23 -1.69
N ARG A 59 8.47 -7.44 -2.21
CA ARG A 59 8.40 -5.99 -2.13
C ARG A 59 7.18 -5.60 -1.30
N TYR A 60 7.38 -4.67 -0.38
CA TYR A 60 6.31 -4.13 0.45
C TYR A 60 5.99 -2.70 0.00
N PHE A 61 4.71 -2.40 -0.08
CA PHE A 61 4.20 -1.08 -0.42
C PHE A 61 3.19 -0.66 0.65
N SER A 62 3.28 0.58 1.11
CA SER A 62 2.15 1.20 1.79
C SER A 62 1.16 1.63 0.72
N ALA A 63 -0.11 1.38 0.97
CA ALA A 63 -1.16 1.65 0.02
C ALA A 63 -2.33 2.34 0.70
N GLY A 64 -2.87 3.35 0.02
CA GLY A 64 -4.14 3.94 0.38
C GLY A 64 -5.32 3.13 -0.10
N SER A 65 -6.50 3.57 0.33
CA SER A 65 -7.78 3.06 -0.15
C SER A 65 -7.91 3.14 -1.67
N GLY A 66 -8.65 2.20 -2.24
CA GLY A 66 -8.87 2.11 -3.67
C GLY A 66 -9.65 0.86 -4.04
N TYR A 67 -9.28 0.23 -5.15
CA TYR A 67 -9.89 -1.02 -5.61
C TYR A 67 -8.86 -1.94 -6.25
N VAL A 68 -9.15 -3.23 -6.17
CA VAL A 68 -8.40 -4.30 -6.84
C VAL A 68 -9.29 -5.00 -7.84
N GLU A 69 -8.79 -5.16 -9.06
CA GLU A 69 -9.39 -5.92 -10.13
C GLU A 69 -8.44 -7.06 -10.51
N THR A 70 -8.96 -8.26 -10.71
CA THR A 70 -8.23 -9.34 -11.38
C THR A 70 -9.09 -10.05 -12.41
N ASP A 71 -8.46 -10.47 -13.50
CA ASP A 71 -9.02 -11.35 -14.53
C ASP A 71 -8.47 -12.79 -14.44
N GLY A 72 -7.69 -13.09 -13.39
CA GLY A 72 -7.01 -14.37 -13.18
C GLY A 72 -5.60 -14.47 -13.77
N THR A 73 -5.24 -13.58 -14.70
CA THR A 73 -3.87 -13.49 -15.26
C THR A 73 -3.17 -12.19 -14.87
N THR A 74 -3.95 -11.12 -14.82
CA THR A 74 -3.55 -9.77 -14.52
C THR A 74 -4.29 -9.30 -13.27
N VAL A 75 -3.58 -8.58 -12.40
CA VAL A 75 -4.13 -7.89 -11.25
C VAL A 75 -3.81 -6.41 -11.37
N ARG A 76 -4.84 -5.57 -11.27
CA ARG A 76 -4.73 -4.12 -11.30
C ARG A 76 -5.19 -3.57 -9.97
N LEU A 77 -4.33 -2.78 -9.33
CA LEU A 77 -4.61 -2.08 -8.09
C LEU A 77 -4.66 -0.60 -8.43
N LEU A 78 -5.82 0.00 -8.21
CA LEU A 78 -6.08 1.41 -8.45
C LEU A 78 -6.28 2.07 -7.11
N ILE A 79 -5.23 2.73 -6.61
CA ILE A 79 -5.13 3.22 -5.24
C ILE A 79 -4.77 4.70 -5.19
N SER A 80 -5.22 5.39 -4.14
CA SER A 80 -5.00 6.84 -3.98
C SER A 80 -3.52 7.21 -3.89
N HIS A 81 -2.74 6.42 -3.17
CA HIS A 81 -1.29 6.56 -3.05
C HIS A 81 -0.64 5.19 -2.87
N ALA A 82 0.61 5.10 -3.28
CA ALA A 82 1.46 3.96 -3.01
C ALA A 82 2.88 4.45 -2.72
N SER A 83 3.50 3.97 -1.63
CA SER A 83 4.90 4.28 -1.35
C SER A 83 5.68 2.98 -1.17
N GLY A 84 6.71 2.81 -2.00
CA GLY A 84 7.54 1.61 -2.00
C GLY A 84 8.59 1.66 -0.90
N GLN A 85 8.94 0.50 -0.37
CA GLN A 85 9.95 0.36 0.69
C GLN A 85 11.30 1.07 0.40
N ASP A 86 11.68 1.23 -0.86
CA ASP A 86 12.96 1.82 -1.28
C ASP A 86 12.93 3.37 -1.27
N GLU A 87 11.75 3.99 -1.32
CA GLU A 87 11.57 5.45 -1.29
C GLU A 87 11.39 5.99 0.15
N LEU A 88 11.18 5.09 1.12
CA LEU A 88 10.83 5.43 2.49
C LEU A 88 12.06 5.71 3.37
N ASP A 89 12.10 6.90 3.96
CA ASP A 89 13.12 7.32 4.93
C ASP A 89 12.51 7.49 6.32
N GLU A 90 13.11 6.86 7.33
CA GLU A 90 12.64 6.89 8.72
C GLU A 90 12.54 8.31 9.27
N LYS A 91 13.49 9.19 8.95
CA LYS A 91 13.51 10.57 9.45
C LYS A 91 12.35 11.37 8.86
N ARG A 92 12.16 11.27 7.54
CA ARG A 92 11.05 11.95 6.83
C ARG A 92 9.70 11.48 7.33
N ILE A 93 9.53 10.17 7.55
CA ILE A 93 8.27 9.63 8.08
C ILE A 93 7.97 10.18 9.47
N GLN A 94 8.97 10.27 10.35
CA GLN A 94 8.81 10.84 11.69
C GLN A 94 8.49 12.34 11.67
N GLU A 95 9.05 13.09 10.73
CA GLU A 95 8.72 14.51 10.52
C GLU A 95 7.26 14.67 10.10
N VAL A 96 6.80 13.90 9.11
CA VAL A 96 5.39 13.89 8.67
C VAL A 96 4.46 13.45 9.79
N GLU A 97 4.85 12.48 10.60
CA GLU A 97 4.07 12.04 11.76
C GLU A 97 3.91 13.17 12.80
N LYS A 98 5.00 13.86 13.13
CA LYS A 98 4.99 15.00 14.06
C LYS A 98 4.17 16.18 13.54
N GLU A 99 4.27 16.46 12.25
CA GLU A 99 3.48 17.48 11.58
C GLU A 99 1.99 17.13 11.66
N ALA A 100 1.62 15.91 11.28
CA ALA A 100 0.24 15.43 11.35
C ALA A 100 -0.32 15.48 12.79
N GLN A 101 0.48 15.10 13.79
CA GLN A 101 0.12 15.22 15.20
C GLN A 101 -0.08 16.68 15.64
N SER A 102 0.76 17.59 15.15
CA SER A 102 0.65 19.03 15.48
C SER A 102 -0.61 19.64 14.86
N LEU A 103 -0.93 19.27 13.61
CA LEU A 103 -2.16 19.65 12.94
C LEU A 103 -3.41 19.11 13.65
N LEU A 104 -3.35 17.87 14.16
CA LEU A 104 -4.43 17.29 14.98
C LEU A 104 -4.61 17.94 16.36
N LYS A 105 -3.63 18.68 16.87
CA LYS A 105 -3.76 19.45 18.12
C LYS A 105 -4.35 20.84 17.87
N ASN A 106 -4.07 21.42 16.71
CA ASN A 106 -4.40 22.81 16.39
C ASN A 106 -5.50 22.97 15.33
N TYR A 107 -6.27 21.91 15.03
CA TYR A 107 -7.31 21.98 14.00
C TYR A 107 -8.42 22.95 14.41
N LYS A 108 -8.88 23.74 13.44
CA LYS A 108 -10.00 24.68 13.62
C LYS A 108 -11.27 24.11 13.01
N ASP A 109 -11.14 23.45 11.86
CA ASP A 109 -12.26 22.88 11.12
C ASP A 109 -12.22 21.34 11.06
N LYS A 110 -13.39 20.74 10.81
CA LYS A 110 -13.53 19.29 10.60
C LYS A 110 -12.70 18.78 9.41
N LYS A 111 -12.58 19.58 8.35
CA LYS A 111 -11.77 19.24 7.16
C LYS A 111 -10.29 19.13 7.50
N ASP A 112 -9.76 20.06 8.30
CA ASP A 112 -8.36 20.04 8.73
C ASP A 112 -8.06 18.81 9.58
N ARG A 113 -9.01 18.44 10.45
CA ARG A 113 -8.92 17.21 11.24
C ARG A 113 -8.87 15.96 10.37
N ASP A 114 -9.76 15.85 9.39
CA ASP A 114 -9.82 14.68 8.49
C ASP A 114 -8.54 14.57 7.66
N HIS A 115 -8.02 15.71 7.17
CA HIS A 115 -6.74 15.78 6.46
C HIS A 115 -5.58 15.32 7.35
N ALA A 116 -5.46 15.88 8.56
CA ALA A 116 -4.39 15.53 9.49
C ALA A 116 -4.46 14.06 9.93
N MET A 117 -5.67 13.49 10.07
CA MET A 117 -5.87 12.08 10.35
C MET A 117 -5.43 11.19 9.17
N SER A 118 -5.70 11.60 7.93
CA SER A 118 -5.23 10.90 6.73
C SER A 118 -3.70 10.89 6.65
N MET A 119 -3.06 12.04 6.89
CA MET A 119 -1.58 12.15 6.94
C MET A 119 -0.99 11.23 8.01
N LEU A 120 -1.58 11.19 9.21
CA LEU A 120 -1.12 10.34 10.29
C LEU A 120 -1.23 8.85 9.94
N ARG A 121 -2.34 8.44 9.31
CA ARG A 121 -2.55 7.05 8.85
C ARG A 121 -1.48 6.65 7.84
N ARG A 122 -1.21 7.51 6.86
CA ARG A 122 -0.17 7.28 5.85
C ARG A 122 1.20 7.11 6.49
N ALA A 123 1.63 8.05 7.33
CA ALA A 123 2.92 7.97 8.02
C ALA A 123 3.06 6.70 8.88
N THR A 124 1.97 6.29 9.55
CA THR A 124 1.95 5.05 10.33
C THR A 124 2.13 3.81 9.46
N LEU A 125 1.50 3.76 8.28
CA LEU A 125 1.66 2.65 7.34
C LEU A 125 3.06 2.60 6.75
N ASP A 126 3.60 3.76 6.33
CA ASP A 126 4.96 3.89 5.83
C ASP A 126 5.99 3.36 6.84
N LEU A 127 5.82 3.73 8.12
CA LEU A 127 6.67 3.26 9.21
C LEU A 127 6.56 1.73 9.42
N LYS A 128 5.36 1.16 9.30
CA LYS A 128 5.15 -0.30 9.38
C LYS A 128 5.84 -1.03 8.23
N VAL A 129 5.76 -0.49 7.01
CA VAL A 129 6.44 -1.06 5.82
C VAL A 129 7.95 -1.04 5.99
N LEU A 130 8.51 0.10 6.42
CA LEU A 130 9.94 0.24 6.65
C LEU A 130 10.46 -0.75 7.70
N ARG A 131 9.73 -0.92 8.81
CA ARG A 131 10.06 -1.91 9.85
C ARG A 131 9.99 -3.35 9.34
N ARG A 132 8.98 -3.68 8.53
CA ARG A 132 8.81 -5.02 7.95
C ARG A 132 9.93 -5.35 6.96
N SER A 133 10.36 -4.37 6.17
CA SER A 133 11.51 -4.50 5.26
C SER A 133 12.81 -4.77 6.04
N LYS A 134 13.13 -3.95 7.08
CA LYS A 134 14.37 -4.09 7.87
C LYS A 134 14.49 -5.44 8.60
N ARG A 135 13.38 -5.99 9.13
CA ARG A 135 13.37 -7.27 9.86
C ARG A 135 13.78 -8.48 9.03
N ARG A 136 13.76 -8.39 7.69
CA ARG A 136 14.15 -9.51 6.81
C ARG A 136 15.65 -9.56 6.52
N TRP A 137 16.40 -8.53 6.89
CA TRP A 137 17.85 -8.42 6.71
C TRP A 137 18.65 -8.61 8.02
N GLN A 138 17.97 -8.93 9.12
CA GLN A 138 18.55 -9.35 10.40
C GLN A 138 18.29 -10.84 10.61
#